data_AF-A0A6S7KA15-F1
#
_entry.id   AF-A0A6S7KA15-F1
#
_cell.length_a   1.000
_cell.length_b   1.000
_cell.length_c   1.000
_cell.angle_alpha   90.00
_cell.angle_beta   90.00
_cell.angle_gamma   90.00
#
_symmetry.space_group_name_H-M   'P 1'
#
loop_
_entity.id
_entity.type
_entity.pdbx_description
1 polymer ?
#
loop_
_entity_poly.entity_id
_entity_poly.type
_entity_poly.pdbx_seq_one_letter_code
_entity_poly.pdbx_strand_id
1 'polypeptide(L)' 'KQICSINGKQSDINELKCGVPEGSNLGPFLFLLYINDLPRCLQTTKARLFADDTTLSISASTVDEIE' A
#
# COMPACT_ATOMS: atom_id res chain seq x y z
N LYS A 1 -11.70 -9.68 11.99
CA LYS A 1 -10.87 -10.38 12.99
C LYS A 1 -9.76 -11.09 12.25
N GLN A 2 -8.55 -11.13 12.80
CA GLN A 2 -7.38 -11.78 12.18
C GLN A 2 -6.63 -12.65 13.20
N ILE A 3 -5.89 -13.62 12.69
CA ILE A 3 -5.07 -14.57 13.45
C ILE A 3 -3.85 -14.93 12.60
N CYS A 4 -2.71 -15.21 13.23
CA CYS A 4 -1.50 -15.68 12.56
C CYS A 4 -1.14 -17.09 13.03
N SER A 5 -0.70 -17.96 12.12
CA SER A 5 -0.24 -19.32 12.44
C SER A 5 1.17 -19.55 11.89
N ILE A 6 2.11 -19.95 12.75
CA ILE A 6 3.49 -20.26 12.39
C ILE A 6 3.92 -21.54 13.12
N ASN A 7 4.43 -22.53 12.39
CA ASN A 7 4.94 -23.79 12.94
C ASN A 7 3.96 -24.49 13.90
N GLY A 8 2.66 -24.48 13.58
CA GLY A 8 1.61 -25.09 14.38
C GLY A 8 1.20 -24.31 15.64
N LYS A 9 1.78 -23.13 15.88
CA LYS A 9 1.35 -22.20 16.94
C LYS A 9 0.50 -21.09 16.35
N GLN A 10 -0.59 -20.76 17.03
CA GLN A 10 -1.49 -19.68 16.64
C GLN A 10 -1.39 -18.51 17.62
N SER A 11 -1.53 -17.29 17.10
CA SER A 11 -1.73 -16.10 17.93
C SER A 11 -3.13 -16.05 18.52
N ASP A 12 -3.36 -15.16 19.47
CA ASP A 12 -4.72 -14.79 19.85
C ASP A 12 -5.45 -14.10 18.69
N ILE A 13 -6.79 -14.14 18.73
CA ILE A 13 -7.63 -13.44 17.76
C ILE A 13 -7.57 -11.93 18.02
N ASN A 14 -7.25 -11.16 17.00
CA ASN A 14 -7.24 -9.70 17.08
C ASN A 14 -8.37 -9.07 16.24
N GLU A 15 -8.90 -7.94 16.70
CA GLU A 15 -9.85 -7.13 15.94
C GLU A 15 -9.13 -6.33 14.85
N LEU A 16 -9.75 -6.26 13.67
CA LEU A 16 -9.21 -5.48 12.56
C LEU A 16 -9.67 -4.02 12.71
N LYS A 17 -8.77 -3.13 13.12
CA LYS A 17 -9.09 -1.71 13.33
C LYS A 17 -8.98 -0.86 12.05
N CYS A 18 -8.22 -1.33 11.07
CA CYS A 18 -7.95 -0.60 9.83
C CYS A 18 -7.70 -1.58 8.67
N GLY A 19 -7.92 -1.10 7.44
CA GLY A 19 -7.80 -1.91 6.24
C GLY A 19 -9.02 -2.82 6.00
N VAL A 20 -8.80 -3.89 5.26
CA VAL A 20 -9.84 -4.85 4.86
C VAL A 20 -9.45 -6.26 5.30
N PRO A 21 -10.40 -7.16 5.58
CA PRO A 21 -10.07 -8.54 5.89
C PRO A 21 -9.32 -9.22 4.75
N GLU A 22 -8.26 -9.96 5.08
CA GLU A 22 -7.53 -10.79 4.11
C GLU A 22 -8.47 -11.84 3.51
N GLY A 23 -8.34 -12.10 2.21
CA GLY A 23 -9.22 -12.99 1.47
C GLY A 23 -10.62 -12.41 1.16
N SER A 24 -10.88 -11.14 1.50
CA SER A 24 -12.10 -10.45 1.09
C SER A 24 -12.15 -10.26 -0.43
N ASN A 25 -13.24 -10.67 -1.07
CA ASN A 25 -13.48 -10.45 -2.50
C ASN A 25 -13.42 -8.96 -2.90
N LEU A 26 -13.83 -8.07 -1.98
CA LEU A 26 -13.79 -6.63 -2.20
C LEU A 26 -12.45 -6.01 -1.82
N GLY A 27 -11.57 -6.74 -1.15
CA GLY A 27 -10.31 -6.21 -0.63
C GLY A 27 -9.43 -5.57 -1.72
N PRO A 28 -9.14 -6.28 -2.82
CA PRO A 28 -8.37 -5.71 -3.93
C PRO A 28 -9.02 -4.48 -4.57
N PHE A 29 -10.35 -4.50 -4.72
CA PHE A 29 -11.08 -3.37 -5.31
C PHE A 29 -11.03 -2.13 -4.41
N LEU A 30 -11.26 -2.30 -3.10
CA LEU A 30 -11.18 -1.21 -2.13
C LEU A 30 -9.75 -0.67 -2.00
N PHE A 31 -8.75 -1.55 -2.10
CA PHE A 31 -7.34 -1.14 -2.14
C PHE A 31 -7.04 -0.26 -3.37
N LEU A 32 -7.50 -0.66 -4.56
CA LEU A 32 -7.34 0.15 -5.78
C LEU A 32 -8.01 1.52 -5.64
N LEU A 33 -9.24 1.57 -5.11
CA LEU A 33 -9.92 2.85 -4.85
C LEU A 33 -9.12 3.74 -3.89
N TYR A 34 -8.50 3.17 -2.86
CA TYR A 34 -7.71 3.91 -1.89
C TYR A 34 -6.40 4.45 -2.48
N ILE A 35 -5.66 3.63 -3.23
CA ILE A 35 -4.32 4.00 -3.71
C ILE A 35 -4.34 4.88 -4.97
N ASN A 36 -5.42 4.85 -5.76
CA ASN A 36 -5.48 5.51 -7.06
C ASN A 36 -5.32 7.05 -7.02
N ASP A 37 -5.55 7.69 -5.88
CA ASP A 37 -5.32 9.13 -5.73
C ASP A 37 -3.86 9.48 -5.37
N LEU A 38 -3.03 8.50 -4.98
CA LEU A 38 -1.63 8.72 -4.60
C LEU A 38 -0.84 9.54 -5.64
N PRO A 39 -0.93 9.32 -6.97
CA PRO A 39 -0.18 10.10 -7.94
C PRO A 39 -0.58 11.58 -8.01
N ARG A 40 -1.79 11.92 -7.54
CA ARG A 40 -2.27 13.32 -7.47
C ARG A 40 -1.83 14.03 -6.20
N CYS A 41 -1.49 13.28 -5.15
CA CYS A 41 -1.02 13.82 -3.88
C CYS A 41 0.48 14.18 -3.90
N LEU A 42 1.24 13.67 -4.87
CA LEU A 42 2.67 13.92 -5.00
C LEU A 42 2.94 15.12 -5.91
N GLN A 43 3.70 16.10 -5.44
CA GLN A 43 3.99 17.32 -6.20
C GLN A 43 5.28 17.22 -7.00
N THR A 44 6.33 16.64 -6.41
CA THR A 44 7.69 16.61 -6.98
C THR A 44 8.03 15.28 -7.66
N THR A 45 7.28 14.23 -7.34
CA THR A 45 7.55 12.85 -7.77
C THR A 45 6.46 12.36 -8.71
N LYS A 46 6.86 11.59 -9.73
CA LYS A 46 5.93 10.85 -10.58
C LYS A 46 5.74 9.46 -10.02
N ALA A 47 4.55 9.17 -9.52
CA ALA A 47 4.12 7.82 -9.19
C ALA A 47 3.58 7.07 -10.42
N ARG A 48 3.89 5.78 -10.46
CA ARG A 48 3.30 4.76 -11.33
C ARG A 48 2.83 3.62 -10.45
N LEU A 49 1.56 3.26 -10.57
CA LEU A 49 0.93 2.23 -9.75
C LEU A 49 0.58 1.03 -10.63
N PHE A 50 0.78 -0.17 -10.09
CA PHE A 50 0.28 -1.41 -10.65
C PHE A 50 -0.16 -2.34 -9.52
N ALA A 51 -1.47 -2.47 -9.32
CA ALA A 51 -2.00 -3.11 -8.12
C ALA A 51 -1.32 -2.53 -6.86
N ASP A 52 -0.69 -3.37 -6.04
CA ASP A 52 0.05 -2.99 -4.83
C ASP A 52 1.46 -2.44 -5.08
N ASP A 53 2.03 -2.64 -6.28
CA ASP A 53 3.33 -2.11 -6.64
C ASP A 53 3.27 -0.61 -6.95
N THR A 54 4.18 0.14 -6.32
CA THR A 54 4.34 1.59 -6.54
C THR A 54 5.77 1.90 -6.94
N THR A 55 5.94 2.49 -8.13
CA THR A 55 7.22 3.05 -8.58
C THR A 55 7.17 4.57 -8.50
N LEU A 56 8.11 5.17 -7.76
CA LEU A 56 8.31 6.61 -7.71
C LEU A 56 9.54 6.99 -8.52
N SER A 57 9.40 8.02 -9.35
CA SER A 57 10.50 8.60 -10.12
C SER A 57 10.60 10.09 -9.87
N ILE A 58 11.83 10.55 -9.66
CA ILE A 58 12.19 11.95 -9.53
C ILE A 58 13.30 12.25 -10.53
N SER A 59 13.32 13.47 -11.04
CA SER A 59 14.36 13.96 -11.95
C SER A 59 14.63 15.41 -11.61
N ALA A 60 15.89 15.77 -11.49
CA ALA A 60 16.31 17.15 -11.30
C ALA A 60 17.50 17.50 -12.18
N SER A 61 17.80 18.79 -12.29
CA SER A 61 18.86 19.28 -13.19
C SER A 61 20.23 19.24 -12.53
N THR A 62 20.26 19.22 -11.21
CA THR A 62 21.47 19.16 -10.38
C THR A 62 21.31 18.08 -9.30
N VAL A 63 22.43 17.60 -8.75
CA VAL A 63 22.41 16.62 -7.66
C VAL A 63 21.80 17.24 -6.40
N ASP A 64 22.11 18.51 -6.14
CA ASP A 64 21.60 19.27 -4.98
C ASP A 64 20.07 19.44 -4.99
N GLU A 65 19.42 19.35 -6.16
CA GLU A 65 17.95 19.36 -6.28
C GLU A 65 17.31 17.97 -6.07
N ILE A 66 18.12 16.90 -6.04
CA ILE A 66 17.67 15.52 -5.76
C ILE A 66 17.74 15.19 -4.27
N GLU A 67 18.67 15.80 -3.52
CA GLU A 67 18.85 15.65 -2.07
C GLU A 67 17.79 16.41 -1.24
#